data_AF-A0A703XFK8-F1
#
_entry.id   AF-A0A703XFK8-F1
#
_cell.length_a   1.000
_cell.length_b   1.000
_cell.length_c   1.000
_cell.angle_alpha   90.00
_cell.angle_beta   90.00
_cell.angle_gamma   90.00
#
_symmetry.space_group_name_H-M   'P 1'
#
loop_
_entity.id
_entity.type
_entity.pdbx_description
1 polymer ?
#
loop_
_entity_poly.entity_id
_entity_poly.type
_entity_poly.pdbx_seq_one_letter_code
_entity_poly.pdbx_strand_id
1 'polypeptide(L)'
;MRSIQILFLLLAVVCCRSIAAGPMLKATFSSATMYYGIGPNSDKSIVAEVTIATPEGVYYGSWNLSGHRKGETLTADSWSGPEPAPKVVLKDFDNTVSRSACKNLPSNWRGCGS
;
A
#
# COMPACT_ATOMS: atom_id res chain seq x y z
N MET A 1 -19.57 48.29 -18.44
CA MET A 1 -19.77 46.94 -19.02
C MET A 1 -18.45 46.23 -19.34
N ARG A 2 -17.47 46.89 -19.98
CA ARG A 2 -16.17 46.31 -20.37
C ARG A 2 -15.34 45.78 -19.18
N SER A 3 -15.35 46.50 -18.06
CA SER A 3 -14.66 46.12 -16.81
C SER A 3 -15.23 44.86 -16.14
N ILE A 4 -16.55 44.67 -16.18
CA ILE A 4 -17.23 43.49 -15.60
C ILE A 4 -16.93 42.23 -16.43
N GLN A 5 -16.86 42.36 -17.76
CA GLN A 5 -16.48 41.24 -18.65
C GLN A 5 -15.04 40.79 -18.41
N ILE A 6 -14.11 41.72 -18.19
CA ILE A 6 -12.72 41.39 -17.87
C ILE A 6 -12.63 40.67 -16.52
N LEU A 7 -13.40 41.11 -15.52
CA LEU A 7 -13.45 40.46 -14.21
C LEU A 7 -13.99 39.02 -14.32
N PHE A 8 -15.04 38.82 -15.12
CA PHE A 8 -15.62 37.50 -15.38
C PHE A 8 -14.65 36.55 -16.09
N LEU A 9 -13.90 37.06 -17.06
CA LEU A 9 -12.88 36.27 -17.77
C LEU A 9 -11.72 35.87 -16.84
N LEU A 10 -11.28 36.78 -15.96
CA LEU A 10 -10.26 36.47 -14.96
C LEU A 10 -10.75 35.40 -13.97
N LEU A 11 -12.00 35.50 -13.52
CA LEU A 11 -12.61 34.50 -12.63
C LEU A 11 -12.70 33.12 -13.31
N ALA A 12 -13.10 33.09 -14.59
CA ALA A 12 -13.18 31.86 -15.37
C ALA A 12 -11.80 31.21 -15.55
N VAL A 13 -10.75 32.00 -15.82
CA VAL A 13 -9.37 31.48 -15.94
C VAL A 13 -8.87 30.91 -14.61
N VAL A 14 -9.20 31.53 -13.48
CA VAL A 14 -8.83 31.03 -12.14
C VAL A 14 -9.62 29.75 -11.81
N CYS A 15 -10.94 29.72 -12.02
CA CYS A 15 -11.76 28.53 -11.79
C CYS A 15 -11.35 27.35 -12.68
N CYS A 16 -11.09 27.58 -13.97
CA CYS A 16 -10.63 26.53 -14.89
C CYS A 16 -9.26 25.96 -14.49
N ARG A 17 -8.36 26.77 -13.91
CA ARG A 17 -7.08 26.29 -13.38
C ARG A 17 -7.24 25.50 -12.08
N SER A 18 -8.20 25.86 -11.23
CA SER A 18 -8.49 25.12 -9.99
C SER A 18 -9.15 23.76 -10.26
N ILE A 19 -9.97 23.64 -11.30
CA ILE A 19 -10.61 22.36 -11.69
C ILE A 19 -9.60 21.40 -12.35
N ALA A 20 -8.49 21.92 -12.90
CA ALA A 20 -7.39 21.12 -13.45
C ALA A 20 -6.39 20.62 -12.39
N ALA A 21 -6.59 20.95 -11.11
CA ALA A 21 -5.86 20.31 -10.02
C ALA A 21 -6.39 18.88 -9.86
N GLY A 22 -5.89 17.96 -10.69
CA GLY A 22 -6.14 16.54 -10.53
C GLY A 22 -5.80 16.10 -9.11
N PRO A 23 -6.49 15.06 -8.58
CA PRO A 23 -6.26 14.58 -7.23
C PRO A 23 -4.75 14.40 -7.04
N MET A 24 -4.22 15.01 -5.99
CA MET A 24 -2.80 14.98 -5.66
C MET A 24 -2.45 13.58 -5.14
N LEU A 25 -2.54 12.56 -5.99
CA LEU A 25 -2.01 11.19 -5.80
C LEU A 25 -0.48 11.18 -5.87
N LYS A 26 0.17 12.32 -5.60
CA LYS A 26 1.61 12.54 -5.75
C LYS A 26 2.41 11.99 -4.56
N ALA A 27 1.85 11.03 -3.84
CA ALA A 27 2.60 10.21 -2.91
C ALA A 27 3.09 8.99 -3.67
N THR A 28 4.12 9.19 -4.49
CA THR A 28 4.86 8.08 -5.09
C THR A 28 5.80 7.53 -4.03
N PHE A 29 5.45 6.40 -3.44
CA PHE A 29 6.35 5.67 -2.56
C PHE A 29 7.16 4.70 -3.41
N SER A 30 8.49 4.80 -3.37
CA SER A 30 9.38 3.84 -4.05
C SER A 30 9.33 2.44 -3.43
N SER A 31 8.86 2.33 -2.19
CA SER A 31 8.58 1.06 -1.50
C SER A 31 7.59 1.28 -0.34
N ALA A 32 6.89 0.21 0.03
CA ALA A 32 6.06 0.15 1.23
C ALA A 32 6.49 -1.04 2.09
N THR A 33 6.45 -0.90 3.41
CA THR A 33 6.70 -2.00 4.35
C THR A 33 5.40 -2.33 5.08
N MET A 34 4.95 -3.58 4.96
CA MET A 34 3.76 -4.09 5.66
C MET A 34 4.21 -4.92 6.86
N TYR A 35 3.60 -4.66 8.02
CA TYR A 35 3.77 -5.48 9.23
C TYR A 35 2.52 -6.35 9.40
N TYR A 36 2.69 -7.65 9.62
CA TYR A 36 1.61 -8.59 9.88
C TYR A 36 1.91 -9.42 11.14
N GLY A 37 0.87 -9.99 11.76
CA GLY A 37 1.01 -10.86 12.92
C GLY A 37 0.16 -12.11 12.76
N ILE A 38 0.67 -13.23 13.26
CA ILE A 38 0.05 -14.55 13.17
C ILE A 38 -0.28 -15.05 14.58
N GLY A 39 -1.48 -15.59 14.78
CA GLY A 39 -1.89 -16.20 16.06
C GLY A 39 -1.48 -17.68 16.20
N PRO A 40 -1.51 -18.26 17.40
CA PRO A 40 -0.94 -19.59 17.70
C PRO A 40 -1.61 -20.80 17.04
N ASN A 41 -2.82 -20.64 16.46
CA ASN A 41 -3.59 -21.76 15.86
C ASN A 41 -3.82 -21.56 14.36
N SER A 42 -2.86 -20.99 13.64
CA SER A 42 -3.00 -20.71 12.22
C SER A 42 -2.19 -21.68 11.36
N ASP A 43 -2.76 -22.84 11.06
CA ASP A 43 -2.51 -23.52 9.79
C ASP A 43 -3.22 -22.74 8.69
N LYS A 44 -2.73 -21.54 8.38
CA LYS A 44 -3.39 -20.68 7.41
C LYS A 44 -2.36 -20.19 6.40
N SER A 45 -2.63 -20.55 5.15
CA SER A 45 -2.03 -19.86 4.01
C SER A 45 -2.28 -18.36 4.18
N ILE A 46 -1.23 -17.56 4.10
CA ILE A 46 -1.31 -16.11 4.17
C ILE A 46 -1.09 -15.61 2.76
N VAL A 47 -2.09 -14.94 2.22
CA VAL A 47 -2.03 -14.31 0.91
C VAL A 47 -2.12 -12.80 1.10
N ALA A 48 -1.15 -12.08 0.57
CA ALA A 48 -1.16 -10.63 0.52
C ALA A 48 -1.82 -10.17 -0.78
N GLU A 49 -3.06 -9.72 -0.68
CA GLU A 49 -3.78 -9.03 -1.75
C GLU A 49 -3.41 -7.54 -1.73
N VAL A 50 -2.76 -7.06 -2.79
CA VAL A 50 -2.24 -5.69 -2.88
C VAL A 50 -2.96 -4.95 -4.01
N THR A 51 -3.46 -3.76 -3.70
CA THR A 51 -3.96 -2.80 -4.70
C THR A 51 -3.01 -1.63 -4.78
N ILE A 52 -2.50 -1.35 -5.98
CA ILE A 52 -1.59 -0.25 -6.27
C ILE A 52 -2.33 0.77 -7.15
N ALA A 53 -2.64 1.92 -6.58
CA ALA A 53 -3.19 3.06 -7.32
C ALA A 53 -2.06 3.99 -7.75
N THR A 54 -1.86 4.14 -9.06
CA THR A 54 -0.95 5.11 -9.67
C THR A 54 -1.75 6.15 -10.47
N PRO A 55 -1.13 7.26 -10.91
CA PRO A 55 -1.79 8.18 -11.84
C PRO A 55 -2.20 7.54 -13.18
N GLU A 56 -1.58 6.42 -13.56
CA GLU A 56 -1.84 5.73 -14.84
C GLU A 56 -2.97 4.71 -14.72
N GLY A 57 -3.27 4.23 -13.52
CA GLY A 57 -4.33 3.23 -13.30
C GLY A 57 -4.29 2.59 -11.92
N VAL A 58 -5.19 1.63 -11.72
CA VAL A 58 -5.25 0.80 -10.52
C VAL A 58 -4.90 -0.62 -10.90
N TYR A 59 -3.94 -1.21 -10.19
CA TYR A 59 -3.43 -2.54 -10.43
C TYR A 59 -3.58 -3.42 -9.20
N TYR A 60 -3.72 -4.73 -9.42
CA TYR A 60 -3.96 -5.72 -8.39
C TYR A 60 -2.89 -6.81 -8.47
N GLY A 61 -2.47 -7.32 -7.33
CA GLY A 61 -1.59 -8.48 -7.27
C GLY A 61 -1.74 -9.27 -5.99
N SER A 62 -1.36 -10.55 -6.07
CA SER A 62 -1.39 -11.51 -4.96
C SER A 62 -0.02 -12.13 -4.76
N TRP A 63 0.38 -12.27 -3.49
CA TRP A 63 1.58 -13.01 -3.10
C TRP A 63 1.28 -13.93 -1.92
N ASN A 64 1.59 -15.21 -2.09
CA ASN A 64 1.63 -16.17 -1.00
C ASN A 64 2.83 -15.90 -0.09
N LEU A 65 2.57 -15.71 1.20
CA LEU A 65 3.56 -15.46 2.25
C LEU A 65 3.92 -16.73 3.02
N SER A 66 3.24 -17.85 2.76
CA SER A 66 3.40 -19.08 3.53
C SER A 66 4.61 -19.89 3.10
N GLY A 67 5.35 -20.42 4.09
CA GLY A 67 6.48 -21.31 3.85
C GLY A 67 7.74 -20.62 3.34
N HIS A 68 7.72 -19.30 3.17
CA HIS A 68 8.86 -18.51 2.72
C HIS A 68 9.80 -18.13 3.86
N ARG A 69 11.10 -18.07 3.57
CA ARG A 69 12.13 -17.68 4.54
C ARG A 69 12.41 -16.18 4.51
N LYS A 70 12.98 -15.70 5.62
CA LYS A 70 13.56 -14.35 5.69
C LYS A 70 14.53 -14.11 4.52
N GLY A 71 14.38 -12.96 3.87
CA GLY A 71 15.18 -12.51 2.74
C GLY A 71 14.73 -13.07 1.39
N GLU A 72 13.81 -14.04 1.35
CA GLU A 72 13.29 -14.57 0.09
C GLU A 72 12.44 -13.51 -0.62
N THR A 73 12.62 -13.45 -1.95
CA THR A 73 11.74 -12.68 -2.84
C THR A 73 10.58 -13.58 -3.23
N LEU A 74 9.36 -13.08 -3.02
CA LEU A 74 8.15 -13.81 -3.33
C LEU A 74 7.84 -13.70 -4.82
N THR A 75 7.40 -14.80 -5.40
CA THR A 75 6.81 -14.80 -6.74
C THR A 75 5.36 -14.31 -6.63
N ALA A 76 4.95 -13.45 -7.54
CA ALA A 76 3.54 -13.05 -7.61
C ALA A 76 2.70 -14.24 -8.09
N ASP A 77 1.63 -14.55 -7.38
CA ASP A 77 0.63 -15.52 -7.84
C ASP A 77 -0.21 -14.91 -8.97
N SER A 78 -0.47 -13.60 -8.88
CA SER A 78 -1.15 -12.82 -9.90
C SER A 78 -0.66 -11.37 -9.90
N TRP A 79 -0.67 -10.74 -11.08
CA TRP A 79 -0.38 -9.33 -11.26
C TRP A 79 -1.15 -8.80 -12.48
N SER A 80 -1.88 -7.69 -12.31
CA SER A 80 -2.69 -7.09 -13.37
C SER A 80 -2.05 -5.85 -14.01
N GLY A 81 -0.86 -5.46 -13.57
CA GLY A 81 -0.19 -4.26 -14.04
C GLY A 81 0.90 -4.53 -15.07
N PRO A 82 1.67 -3.48 -15.44
CA PRO A 82 2.78 -3.61 -16.37
C PRO A 82 3.88 -4.55 -15.81
N GLU A 83 4.54 -5.29 -16.69
CA GLU A 83 5.71 -6.09 -16.33
C GLU A 83 6.96 -5.21 -16.16
N PRO A 84 7.87 -5.54 -15.23
CA PRO A 84 7.78 -6.67 -14.31
C PRO A 84 6.87 -6.39 -13.10
N ALA A 85 6.25 -7.44 -12.57
CA ALA A 85 5.52 -7.35 -11.30
C ALA A 85 6.40 -6.78 -10.15
N PRO A 86 5.80 -6.07 -9.18
CA PRO A 86 6.53 -5.54 -8.03
C PRO A 86 7.27 -6.62 -7.24
N LYS A 87 8.48 -6.28 -6.80
CA LYS A 87 9.28 -7.17 -5.95
C LYS A 87 8.76 -7.12 -4.52
N VAL A 88 8.24 -8.24 -4.03
CA VAL A 88 7.88 -8.42 -2.61
C VAL A 88 8.94 -9.27 -1.93
N VAL A 89 9.44 -8.81 -0.79
CA VAL A 89 10.49 -9.50 -0.03
C VAL A 89 10.03 -9.67 1.41
N LEU A 90 10.12 -10.90 1.92
CA LEU A 90 9.92 -11.16 3.34
C LEU A 90 11.17 -10.67 4.10
N LYS A 91 11.21 -9.40 4.48
CA LYS A 91 12.40 -8.79 5.09
C LYS A 91 12.82 -9.45 6.39
N ASP A 92 11.86 -9.73 7.26
CA ASP A 92 12.08 -10.35 8.56
C ASP A 92 10.75 -10.87 9.11
N PHE A 93 10.83 -11.89 9.96
CA PHE A 93 9.77 -12.22 10.89
C PHE A 93 10.48 -12.68 12.17
N ASP A 94 10.12 -12.07 13.29
CA ASP A 94 10.67 -12.44 14.58
C ASP A 94 9.54 -13.01 15.42
N ASN A 95 9.64 -14.31 15.68
CA ASN A 95 8.70 -15.02 16.54
C ASN A 95 9.12 -14.95 18.01
N THR A 96 10.32 -14.44 18.29
CA THR A 96 10.96 -14.34 19.61
C THR A 96 10.88 -12.94 20.22
N VAL A 97 10.19 -12.00 19.56
CA VAL A 97 9.97 -10.62 20.05
C VAL A 97 9.41 -10.68 21.47
N SER A 98 9.63 -9.70 22.32
CA SER A 98 8.88 -9.65 23.60
C SER A 98 7.49 -9.04 23.35
N ARG A 99 6.47 -9.52 24.07
CA ARG A 99 5.13 -8.91 24.05
C ARG A 99 5.15 -7.38 24.25
N SER A 100 6.11 -6.87 25.01
CA SER A 100 6.32 -5.43 25.26
C SER A 100 6.66 -4.60 24.01
N ALA A 101 7.20 -5.21 22.96
CA ALA A 101 7.47 -4.51 21.70
C ALA A 101 6.24 -4.46 20.77
N CYS A 102 5.18 -5.19 21.07
CA CYS A 102 3.94 -5.30 20.30
C CYS A 102 2.92 -4.21 20.68
N LYS A 103 3.35 -2.94 20.67
CA LYS A 103 2.51 -1.80 21.09
C LYS A 103 1.31 -1.66 20.15
N ASN A 104 0.12 -1.46 20.73
CA ASN A 104 -1.17 -1.31 20.03
C ASN A 104 -1.72 -2.57 19.33
N LEU A 105 -1.15 -3.76 19.59
CA LEU A 105 -1.76 -5.02 19.12
C LEU A 105 -2.72 -5.61 20.18
N PRO A 106 -3.91 -6.11 19.77
CA PRO A 106 -4.91 -6.66 20.69
C PRO A 106 -4.36 -7.75 21.64
N SER A 107 -4.79 -7.74 22.90
CA SER A 107 -4.31 -8.65 23.96
C SER A 107 -4.53 -10.14 23.67
N ASN A 108 -5.53 -10.47 22.85
CA ASN A 108 -5.86 -11.83 22.43
C ASN A 108 -4.94 -12.39 21.33
N TRP A 109 -4.05 -11.58 20.74
CA TRP A 109 -3.07 -12.04 19.74
C TRP A 109 -1.85 -12.67 20.39
N ARG A 110 -1.94 -13.93 20.83
CA ARG A 110 -0.89 -14.63 21.60
C ARG A 110 0.47 -14.81 20.88
N GLY A 111 0.62 -14.42 19.61
CA GLY A 111 1.80 -14.73 18.78
C GLY A 111 2.71 -13.56 18.41
N CYS A 112 2.41 -12.33 18.85
CA CYS A 112 3.42 -11.28 18.78
C CYS A 112 4.39 -11.50 19.94
N GLY A 113 5.42 -12.28 19.65
CA GLY A 113 6.56 -12.43 20.53
C GLY A 113 6.38 -13.41 21.69
N SER A 114 6.50 -14.71 21.37
CA SER A 114 6.42 -15.82 22.32
C SER A 114 7.76 -16.52 22.50
#